data_AF-A0A2U2HHU0-F1
#
_entry.id   AF-A0A2U2HHU0-F1
#
_cell.length_a   1.000
_cell.length_b   1.000
_cell.length_c   1.000
_cell.angle_alpha   90.00
_cell.angle_beta   90.00
_cell.angle_gamma   90.00
#
_symmetry.space_group_name_H-M   'P 1'
#
loop_
_entity.id
_entity.type
_entity.pdbx_description
1 polymer ?
#
loop_
_entity_poly.entity_id
_entity_poly.type
_entity_poly.pdbx_seq_one_letter_code
_entity_poly.pdbx_strand_id
1 'polypeptide(L)'
;MPLPIYHHPSLTVLIDDSDSFLRSVSFQLDPSLASKCFHDTRAALEWLCRNSGPALRPEPALSASFDAYPRSLPQCGVAFDLEQIHRISFRPGRFMTPSVLVVDYSMPQMNGVQLCEALAHLPCKKILFTGAADEKVAVDAFNRGLIDRYIKKSDDDALERLEAEIVALQRQYFTEQSDTLRDLLALHDYNFVSDPAVAALAAQLGERFGIVEHYLYPNPGGLLMYDAEGRARLLVLETEEGMHSHLEMARDNDAPPSLLAALEERCILPWFREGDGMYSNDFGGAWHKFCEPAQLCQGRQTYYWAVFELAPGDLPERAVGFAQFLREHQAETV
;
A
#
# COMPACT_ATOMS: atom_id res chain seq x y z
N MET A 1 10.64 -10.13 -0.54
CA MET A 1 10.68 -8.65 -0.52
C MET A 1 10.05 -8.18 0.78
N PRO A 2 10.49 -7.07 1.38
CA PRO A 2 9.85 -6.52 2.56
C PRO A 2 8.42 -6.05 2.22
N LEU A 3 7.50 -6.15 3.19
CA LEU A 3 6.11 -5.71 3.04
C LEU A 3 6.05 -4.17 3.03
N PRO A 4 5.57 -3.48 1.97
CA PRO A 4 5.37 -2.04 2.03
C PRO A 4 4.46 -1.63 3.19
N ILE A 5 4.71 -0.49 3.84
CA ILE A 5 3.86 0.00 4.96
C ILE A 5 2.45 0.31 4.47
N TYR A 6 2.35 0.73 3.21
CA TYR A 6 1.09 0.82 2.48
C TYR A 6 1.33 0.48 1.00
N HIS A 7 0.29 0.02 0.34
CA HIS A 7 0.27 -0.28 -1.09
C HIS A 7 -1.15 -0.10 -1.61
N HIS A 8 -1.27 0.47 -2.80
CA HIS A 8 -2.51 0.47 -3.57
C HIS A 8 -2.20 0.47 -5.06
N PRO A 9 -3.15 0.05 -5.92
CA PRO A 9 -3.04 0.28 -7.35
C PRO A 9 -2.69 1.74 -7.65
N SER A 10 -1.80 1.93 -8.60
CA SER A 10 -1.24 3.24 -8.93
C SER A 10 -1.23 3.42 -10.44
N LEU A 11 -1.07 4.66 -10.87
CA LEU A 11 -1.20 5.03 -12.26
C LEU A 11 0.13 4.85 -13.00
N THR A 12 0.09 4.13 -14.11
CA THR A 12 1.17 4.10 -15.09
C THR A 12 0.97 5.23 -16.11
N VAL A 13 1.97 6.06 -16.30
CA VAL A 13 1.90 7.17 -17.26
C VAL A 13 2.67 6.80 -18.51
N LEU A 14 1.99 6.71 -19.65
CA LEU A 14 2.56 6.41 -20.95
C LEU A 14 2.82 7.72 -21.70
N ILE A 15 4.05 7.95 -22.14
CA ILE A 15 4.46 9.19 -22.83
C ILE A 15 5.13 8.81 -24.16
N ASP A 16 4.44 9.07 -25.26
CA ASP A 16 4.87 8.73 -26.62
C ASP A 16 4.15 9.65 -27.61
N ASP A 17 4.84 10.16 -28.63
CA ASP A 17 4.25 11.07 -29.61
C ASP A 17 3.34 10.36 -30.64
N SER A 18 3.38 9.02 -30.69
CA SER A 18 2.54 8.19 -31.56
C SER A 18 1.22 7.78 -30.88
N ASP A 19 0.13 8.44 -31.28
CA ASP A 19 -1.23 8.11 -30.79
C ASP A 19 -1.62 6.65 -31.10
N SER A 20 -1.24 6.14 -32.28
CA SER A 20 -1.50 4.75 -32.66
C SER A 20 -0.82 3.74 -31.73
N PHE A 21 0.39 4.07 -31.27
CA PHE A 21 1.14 3.22 -30.37
C PHE A 21 0.54 3.25 -28.97
N LEU A 22 0.24 4.44 -28.44
CA LEU A 22 -0.40 4.61 -27.14
C LEU A 22 -1.72 3.83 -27.04
N ARG A 23 -2.56 3.90 -28.08
CA ARG A 23 -3.82 3.12 -28.15
C ARG A 23 -3.57 1.61 -28.19
N SER A 24 -2.59 1.16 -28.97
CA SER A 24 -2.24 -0.26 -29.06
C SER A 24 -1.78 -0.79 -27.70
N VAL A 25 -0.87 -0.09 -27.05
CA VAL A 25 -0.34 -0.47 -25.73
C VAL A 25 -1.47 -0.45 -24.70
N SER A 26 -2.27 0.62 -24.61
CA SER A 26 -3.38 0.67 -23.65
C SER A 26 -4.41 -0.43 -23.82
N PHE A 27 -4.57 -0.96 -25.05
CA PHE A 27 -5.49 -2.06 -25.34
C PHE A 27 -4.88 -3.44 -25.04
N GLN A 28 -3.56 -3.59 -25.21
CA GLN A 28 -2.85 -4.85 -25.01
C GLN A 28 -2.47 -5.08 -23.55
N LEU A 29 -2.22 -4.01 -22.79
CA LEU A 29 -1.93 -4.07 -21.37
C LEU A 29 -3.08 -4.67 -20.57
N ASP A 30 -2.76 -5.37 -19.49
CA ASP A 30 -3.74 -5.89 -18.54
C ASP A 30 -4.74 -4.78 -18.12
N PRO A 31 -6.06 -4.98 -18.27
CA PRO A 31 -7.08 -3.99 -17.91
C PRO A 31 -7.07 -3.56 -16.44
N SER A 32 -6.43 -4.32 -15.56
CA SER A 32 -6.22 -3.96 -14.15
C SER A 32 -5.12 -2.91 -13.95
N LEU A 33 -4.29 -2.64 -14.97
CA LEU A 33 -3.30 -1.56 -14.95
C LEU A 33 -3.96 -0.24 -15.37
N ALA A 34 -4.22 0.61 -14.38
CA ALA A 34 -4.64 1.98 -14.65
C ALA A 34 -3.53 2.73 -15.40
N SER A 35 -3.85 3.26 -16.57
CA SER A 35 -2.90 3.99 -17.40
C SER A 35 -3.43 5.37 -17.82
N LYS A 36 -2.51 6.32 -18.02
CA LYS A 36 -2.80 7.64 -18.59
C LYS A 36 -1.78 7.96 -19.66
N CYS A 37 -2.27 8.33 -20.85
CA CYS A 37 -1.45 8.57 -22.02
C CYS A 37 -1.22 10.08 -22.26
N PHE A 38 -0.02 10.44 -22.68
CA PHE A 38 0.34 11.79 -23.13
C PHE A 38 1.12 11.72 -24.44
N HIS A 39 0.66 12.49 -25.43
CA HIS A 39 1.37 12.70 -26.71
C HIS A 39 2.32 13.91 -26.68
N ASP A 40 2.20 14.74 -25.66
CA ASP A 40 2.98 15.96 -25.46
C ASP A 40 3.79 15.86 -24.16
N THR A 41 5.11 15.96 -24.30
CA THR A 41 6.07 15.85 -23.20
C THR A 41 5.94 16.97 -22.18
N ARG A 42 5.57 18.19 -22.60
CA ARG A 42 5.39 19.34 -21.71
C ARG A 42 4.10 19.21 -20.92
N ALA A 43 3.02 18.79 -21.57
CA ALA A 43 1.76 18.50 -20.92
C ALA A 43 1.92 17.38 -19.86
N ALA A 44 2.68 16.33 -20.20
CA ALA A 44 3.01 15.27 -19.26
C ALA A 44 3.81 15.79 -18.06
N LEU A 45 4.86 16.58 -18.30
CA LEU A 45 5.67 17.17 -17.24
C LEU A 45 4.86 18.08 -16.32
N GLU A 46 4.05 18.99 -16.87
CA GLU A 46 3.17 19.86 -16.09
C GLU A 46 2.12 19.09 -15.29
N TRP A 47 1.58 18.02 -15.86
CA TRP A 47 0.62 17.18 -15.16
C TRP A 47 1.30 16.40 -14.03
N LEU A 48 2.48 15.82 -14.26
CA LEU A 48 3.26 15.11 -13.24
C LEU A 48 3.67 16.04 -12.11
N CYS A 49 4.22 17.23 -12.38
CA CYS A 49 4.56 18.18 -11.32
C CYS A 49 3.35 18.64 -10.48
N ARG A 50 2.13 18.61 -11.03
CA ARG A 50 0.89 18.95 -10.30
C ARG A 50 0.31 17.78 -9.51
N ASN A 51 0.43 16.55 -10.01
CA ASN A 51 -0.25 15.36 -9.48
C ASN A 51 0.68 14.42 -8.71
N SER A 52 1.99 14.52 -8.92
CA SER A 52 2.97 14.05 -7.96
C SER A 52 2.86 14.97 -6.74
N GLY A 53 2.01 14.57 -5.79
CA GLY A 53 1.95 15.22 -4.49
C GLY A 53 3.34 15.27 -3.86
N PRO A 54 3.55 16.04 -2.78
CA PRO A 54 4.70 15.76 -1.94
C PRO A 54 4.63 14.26 -1.66
N ALA A 55 5.75 13.55 -1.90
CA ALA A 55 5.92 12.24 -1.28
C ALA A 55 5.47 12.36 0.19
N LEU A 56 5.21 11.26 0.88
CA LEU A 56 5.25 11.29 2.34
C LEU A 56 6.71 11.58 2.78
N ARG A 57 7.30 12.70 2.32
CA ARG A 57 8.27 13.46 3.08
C ARG A 57 7.53 13.72 4.38
N PRO A 58 8.07 13.28 5.52
CA PRO A 58 7.64 13.82 6.77
C PRO A 58 7.87 15.33 6.66
N GLU A 59 6.83 16.09 6.35
CA GLU A 59 6.86 17.51 6.61
C GLU A 59 7.19 17.64 8.09
N PRO A 60 8.09 18.54 8.49
CA PRO A 60 8.29 18.88 9.89
C PRO A 60 7.10 19.72 10.37
N ALA A 61 5.89 19.18 10.21
CA ALA A 61 4.67 19.63 10.86
C ALA A 61 4.40 18.71 12.06
N LEU A 62 5.46 18.33 12.78
CA LEU A 62 5.38 17.98 14.20
C LEU A 62 5.15 19.26 15.01
N SER A 63 4.05 19.96 14.75
CA SER A 63 3.49 20.80 15.80
C SER A 63 2.84 19.84 16.78
N ALA A 64 3.52 19.59 17.89
CA ALA A 64 2.96 18.93 19.05
C ALA A 64 1.66 19.63 19.44
N SER A 65 0.53 19.10 18.97
CA SER A 65 -0.78 19.44 19.53
C SER A 65 -0.90 18.67 20.84
N PHE A 66 -0.31 19.23 21.88
CA PHE A 66 -0.82 19.01 23.23
C PHE A 66 -2.24 19.57 23.23
N ASP A 67 -3.26 18.70 23.21
CA ASP A 67 -4.39 18.83 24.14
C ASP A 67 -5.41 17.68 23.99
N ALA A 68 -5.84 17.22 25.17
CA ALA A 68 -6.97 16.35 25.50
C ALA A 68 -6.89 14.85 25.15
N TYR A 69 -6.23 14.06 26.01
CA TYR A 69 -6.68 12.82 26.68
C TYR A 69 -5.43 12.02 27.12
N PRO A 70 -5.35 11.50 28.37
CA PRO A 70 -4.23 10.67 28.78
C PRO A 70 -4.39 9.26 28.20
N ARG A 71 -4.02 9.04 26.94
CA ARG A 71 -3.67 7.69 26.46
C ARG A 71 -2.22 7.42 26.87
N SER A 72 -2.04 6.42 27.73
CA SER A 72 -0.75 5.92 28.18
C SER A 72 0.00 5.26 27.01
N LEU A 73 0.65 6.07 26.17
CA LEU A 73 1.77 5.65 25.34
C LEU A 73 2.96 6.52 25.78
N PRO A 74 4.11 5.93 26.16
CA PRO A 74 5.24 6.73 26.60
C PRO A 74 5.71 7.62 25.44
N GLN A 75 5.64 8.92 25.69
CA GLN A 75 6.04 9.99 24.79
C GLN A 75 7.53 9.89 24.44
N CYS A 76 7.84 9.78 23.14
CA CYS A 76 9.12 10.21 22.61
C CYS A 76 8.96 10.83 21.20
N GLY A 77 8.83 12.17 21.16
CA GLY A 77 9.42 13.09 20.18
C GLY A 77 8.98 13.08 18.70
N VAL A 78 8.45 12.00 18.15
CA VAL A 78 7.91 11.94 16.78
C VAL A 78 6.63 11.12 16.89
N ALA A 79 5.50 11.78 17.15
CA ALA A 79 4.20 11.14 17.01
C ALA A 79 4.02 10.86 15.51
N PHE A 80 4.53 9.71 15.07
CA PHE A 80 4.25 9.23 13.73
C PHE A 80 2.77 8.88 13.70
N ASP A 81 2.01 9.71 12.98
CA ASP A 81 0.57 9.58 12.92
C ASP A 81 0.23 8.42 11.97
N LEU A 82 0.28 7.20 12.53
CA LEU A 82 -0.16 5.98 11.87
C LEU A 82 -1.60 6.10 11.35
N GLU A 83 -2.41 6.99 11.93
CA GLU A 83 -3.73 7.33 11.44
C GLU A 83 -3.67 7.87 10.01
N GLN A 84 -2.62 8.64 9.65
CA GLN A 84 -2.46 9.18 8.31
C GLN A 84 -2.26 8.10 7.26
N ILE A 85 -1.64 6.96 7.60
CA ILE A 85 -1.38 5.88 6.63
C ILE A 85 -2.70 5.26 6.18
N HIS A 86 -3.53 4.77 7.11
CA HIS A 86 -4.78 4.12 6.71
C HIS A 86 -5.77 5.15 6.13
N ARG A 87 -5.69 6.43 6.52
CA ARG A 87 -6.47 7.51 5.90
C ARG A 87 -6.16 7.74 4.42
N ILE A 88 -5.02 7.26 3.91
CA ILE A 88 -4.76 7.22 2.46
C ILE A 88 -5.86 6.42 1.76
N SER A 89 -6.36 5.35 2.37
CA SER A 89 -7.42 4.50 1.78
C SER A 89 -8.74 5.25 1.53
N PHE A 90 -8.99 6.33 2.26
CA PHE A 90 -10.19 7.15 2.10
C PHE A 90 -10.03 8.24 1.04
N ARG A 91 -8.81 8.50 0.55
CA ARG A 91 -8.57 9.49 -0.50
C ARG A 91 -9.06 8.94 -1.85
N PRO A 92 -10.07 9.56 -2.50
CA PRO A 92 -10.55 9.06 -3.79
C PRO A 92 -9.48 9.10 -4.88
N GLY A 93 -8.62 10.12 -4.85
CA GLY A 93 -7.54 10.30 -5.83
C GLY A 93 -6.30 9.44 -5.61
N ARG A 94 -6.26 8.52 -4.64
CA ARG A 94 -5.05 7.73 -4.35
C ARG A 94 -4.59 6.89 -5.55
N PHE A 95 -5.52 6.36 -6.34
CA PHE A 95 -5.22 5.59 -7.54
C PHE A 95 -4.61 6.42 -8.68
N MET A 96 -4.74 7.75 -8.63
CA MET A 96 -4.10 8.67 -9.59
C MET A 96 -2.62 8.93 -9.30
N THR A 97 -2.05 8.30 -8.26
CA THR A 97 -0.63 8.44 -7.91
C THR A 97 0.24 7.92 -9.06
N PRO A 98 1.06 8.78 -9.73
CA PRO A 98 1.92 8.36 -10.83
C PRO A 98 3.17 7.66 -10.29
N SER A 99 3.15 6.33 -10.26
CA SER A 99 4.23 5.52 -9.70
C SER A 99 5.26 5.09 -10.73
N VAL A 100 4.83 4.78 -11.96
CA VAL A 100 5.70 4.33 -13.06
C VAL A 100 5.42 5.17 -14.31
N LEU A 101 6.49 5.63 -14.96
CA LEU A 101 6.46 6.32 -16.24
C LEU A 101 7.04 5.39 -17.30
N VAL A 102 6.36 5.25 -18.44
CA VAL A 102 6.87 4.59 -19.63
C VAL A 102 7.05 5.65 -20.70
N VAL A 103 8.29 5.86 -21.12
CA VAL A 103 8.67 7.02 -21.93
C VAL A 103 9.35 6.54 -23.21
N ASP A 104 8.90 7.02 -24.37
CA ASP A 104 9.64 6.83 -25.62
C ASP A 104 10.87 7.74 -25.68
N TYR A 105 11.90 7.30 -26.40
CA TYR A 105 13.09 8.13 -26.57
C TYR A 105 12.87 9.24 -27.62
N SER A 106 12.27 8.91 -28.76
CA SER A 106 12.31 9.72 -29.98
C SER A 106 11.09 10.63 -30.10
N MET A 107 10.98 11.58 -29.17
CA MET A 107 9.89 12.55 -29.15
C MET A 107 10.34 13.94 -29.65
N PRO A 108 9.49 14.70 -30.36
CA PRO A 108 9.90 15.92 -31.09
C PRO A 108 10.22 17.13 -30.20
N GLN A 109 9.69 17.19 -28.98
CA GLN A 109 9.83 18.35 -28.10
C GLN A 109 11.06 18.26 -27.18
N MET A 110 11.22 17.11 -26.54
CA MET A 110 12.39 16.70 -25.76
C MET A 110 12.48 15.18 -25.84
N ASN A 111 13.70 14.65 -25.86
CA ASN A 111 13.86 13.20 -25.88
C ASN A 111 13.50 12.58 -24.52
N GLY A 112 13.24 11.27 -24.50
CA GLY A 112 12.82 10.57 -23.29
C GLY A 112 13.80 10.68 -22.12
N VAL A 113 15.11 10.72 -22.40
CA VAL A 113 16.14 10.86 -21.35
C VAL A 113 16.14 12.26 -20.75
N GLN A 114 15.98 13.31 -21.56
CA GLN A 114 15.84 14.70 -21.11
C GLN A 114 14.59 14.88 -20.25
N LEU A 115 13.49 14.22 -20.62
CA LEU A 115 12.28 14.22 -19.80
C LEU A 115 12.51 13.53 -18.44
N CYS A 116 13.14 12.34 -18.44
CA CYS A 116 13.50 11.64 -17.21
C CYS A 116 14.45 12.46 -16.31
N GLU A 117 15.38 13.20 -16.90
CA GLU A 117 16.28 14.11 -16.17
C GLU A 117 15.51 15.27 -15.53
N ALA A 118 14.55 15.87 -16.23
CA ALA A 118 13.70 16.91 -15.67
C ALA A 118 12.82 16.39 -14.50
N LEU A 119 12.42 15.12 -14.56
CA LEU A 119 11.59 14.45 -13.55
C LEU A 119 12.41 13.69 -12.49
N ALA A 120 13.74 13.81 -12.46
CA ALA A 120 14.60 13.07 -11.54
C ALA A 120 14.29 13.36 -10.06
N HIS A 121 13.74 14.53 -9.75
CA HIS A 121 13.34 14.93 -8.41
C HIS A 121 12.03 14.29 -7.92
N LEU A 122 11.25 13.69 -8.82
CA LEU A 122 10.01 12.99 -8.49
C LEU A 122 10.29 11.52 -8.14
N PRO A 123 9.56 10.95 -7.17
CA PRO A 123 9.80 9.59 -6.67
C PRO A 123 9.33 8.48 -7.63
N CYS A 124 8.80 8.82 -8.80
CA CYS A 124 8.31 7.86 -9.78
C CYS A 124 9.45 7.02 -10.38
N LYS A 125 9.12 5.79 -10.78
CA LYS A 125 10.00 4.89 -11.54
C LYS A 125 9.89 5.17 -13.03
N LYS A 126 10.96 4.96 -13.78
CA LYS A 126 11.02 5.30 -15.21
C LYS A 126 11.47 4.11 -16.05
N ILE A 127 10.66 3.74 -17.03
CA ILE A 127 10.97 2.75 -18.06
C ILE A 127 11.18 3.50 -19.38
N LEU A 128 12.38 3.40 -19.96
CA LEU A 128 12.62 3.86 -21.33
C LEU A 128 12.19 2.76 -22.29
N PHE A 129 11.08 2.96 -23.00
CA PHE A 129 10.53 1.99 -23.95
C PHE A 129 10.63 2.55 -25.36
N THR A 130 11.54 2.04 -26.20
CA THR A 130 11.83 2.68 -27.49
C THR A 130 12.30 1.69 -28.56
N GLY A 131 12.06 2.03 -29.83
CA GLY A 131 12.55 1.26 -30.98
C GLY A 131 13.86 1.80 -31.57
N ALA A 132 14.28 3.03 -31.23
CA ALA A 132 15.30 3.76 -31.99
C ALA A 132 16.44 4.37 -31.16
N ALA A 133 16.51 4.11 -29.85
CA ALA A 133 17.62 4.63 -29.04
C ALA A 133 18.89 3.78 -29.19
N ASP A 134 20.04 4.45 -29.30
CA ASP A 134 21.35 3.83 -29.11
C ASP A 134 21.38 3.20 -27.72
N GLU A 135 21.58 1.88 -27.66
CA GLU A 135 21.68 1.11 -26.42
C GLU A 135 22.68 1.75 -25.45
N LYS A 136 23.73 2.42 -25.97
CA LYS A 136 24.67 3.18 -25.14
C LYS A 136 24.03 4.33 -24.37
N VAL A 137 23.10 5.05 -24.98
CA VAL A 137 22.38 6.16 -24.32
C VAL A 137 21.46 5.64 -23.23
N ALA A 138 20.78 4.52 -23.48
CA ALA A 138 19.94 3.87 -22.46
C ALA A 138 20.79 3.34 -21.29
N VAL A 139 21.92 2.70 -21.58
CA VAL A 139 22.85 2.21 -20.56
C VAL A 139 23.46 3.36 -19.75
N ASP A 140 23.83 4.47 -20.38
CA ASP A 140 24.29 5.68 -19.67
C ASP A 140 23.20 6.25 -18.75
N ALA A 141 21.97 6.42 -19.28
CA ALA A 141 20.85 6.91 -18.49
C ALA A 141 20.53 5.99 -17.29
N PHE A 142 20.61 4.67 -17.48
CA PHE A 142 20.44 3.69 -16.41
C PHE A 142 21.55 3.79 -15.36
N ASN A 143 22.81 3.86 -15.77
CA ASN A 143 23.96 3.98 -14.86
C ASN A 143 23.93 5.30 -14.07
N ARG A 144 23.37 6.36 -14.66
CA ARG A 144 23.14 7.66 -14.00
C ARG A 144 21.92 7.68 -13.08
N GLY A 145 21.14 6.59 -13.04
CA GLY A 145 19.90 6.49 -12.25
C GLY A 145 18.75 7.34 -12.78
N LEU A 146 18.80 7.77 -14.05
CA LEU A 146 17.71 8.52 -14.69
C LEU A 146 16.53 7.63 -15.08
N ILE A 147 16.83 6.36 -15.38
CA ILE A 147 15.84 5.34 -15.70
C ILE A 147 16.10 4.08 -14.88
N ASP A 148 15.03 3.37 -14.52
CA ASP A 148 15.08 2.11 -13.76
C ASP A 148 15.09 0.89 -14.68
N ARG A 149 14.52 1.02 -15.89
CA ARG A 149 14.48 -0.05 -16.90
C ARG A 149 14.56 0.50 -18.32
N TYR A 150 15.03 -0.34 -19.23
CA TYR A 150 15.05 -0.09 -20.66
C TYR A 150 14.51 -1.32 -21.40
N ILE A 151 13.59 -1.10 -22.34
CA ILE A 151 12.97 -2.15 -23.15
C ILE A 151 12.98 -1.70 -24.62
N LYS A 152 13.35 -2.61 -25.52
CA LYS A 152 13.32 -2.38 -26.96
C LYS A 152 11.93 -2.74 -27.50
N LYS A 153 11.27 -1.80 -28.18
CA LYS A 153 9.94 -2.03 -28.82
C LYS A 153 9.95 -3.10 -29.91
N SER A 154 11.11 -3.40 -30.46
CA SER A 154 11.30 -4.38 -31.53
C SER A 154 11.41 -5.82 -31.03
N ASP A 155 11.54 -6.04 -29.72
CA ASP A 155 11.63 -7.39 -29.16
C ASP A 155 10.25 -8.07 -29.24
N ASP A 156 10.22 -9.35 -29.60
CA ASP A 156 8.97 -10.10 -29.76
C ASP A 156 8.16 -10.19 -28.45
N ASP A 157 8.84 -10.15 -27.30
CA ASP A 157 8.28 -10.21 -25.93
C ASP A 157 8.22 -8.84 -25.24
N ALA A 158 8.38 -7.75 -25.99
CA ALA A 158 8.51 -6.39 -25.45
C ALA A 158 7.36 -5.97 -24.52
N LEU A 159 6.12 -6.30 -24.88
CA LEU A 159 4.93 -5.92 -24.12
C LEU A 159 4.76 -6.74 -22.86
N GLU A 160 4.96 -8.06 -22.93
CA GLU A 160 4.92 -8.95 -21.76
C GLU A 160 5.98 -8.53 -20.74
N ARG A 161 7.20 -8.18 -21.22
CA ARG A 161 8.26 -7.63 -20.38
C ARG A 161 7.89 -6.27 -19.81
N LEU A 162 7.26 -5.40 -20.59
CA LEU A 162 6.82 -4.09 -20.11
C LEU A 162 5.82 -4.24 -18.97
N GLU A 163 4.82 -5.10 -19.10
CA GLU A 163 3.83 -5.38 -18.04
C GLU A 163 4.50 -5.89 -16.76
N ALA A 164 5.36 -6.90 -16.88
CA ALA A 164 6.08 -7.46 -15.75
C ALA A 164 6.93 -6.40 -15.03
N GLU A 165 7.64 -5.55 -15.79
CA GLU A 165 8.47 -4.48 -15.23
C GLU A 165 7.63 -3.35 -14.63
N ILE A 166 6.46 -3.01 -15.20
CA ILE A 166 5.52 -2.06 -14.59
C ILE A 166 5.11 -2.57 -13.21
N VAL A 167 4.63 -3.81 -13.10
CA VAL A 167 4.18 -4.38 -11.81
C VAL A 167 5.32 -4.44 -10.80
N ALA A 168 6.52 -4.84 -11.24
CA ALA A 168 7.70 -4.89 -10.39
C ALA A 168 8.09 -3.49 -9.86
N LEU A 169 8.13 -2.49 -10.74
CA LEU A 169 8.49 -1.12 -10.40
C LEU A 169 7.43 -0.41 -9.55
N GLN A 170 6.15 -0.69 -9.76
CA GLN A 170 5.08 -0.21 -8.87
C GLN A 170 5.28 -0.72 -7.44
N ARG A 171 5.59 -2.01 -7.27
CA ARG A 171 5.91 -2.57 -5.95
C ARG A 171 7.18 -1.96 -5.35
N GLN A 172 8.20 -1.75 -6.17
CA GLN A 172 9.45 -1.11 -5.76
C GLN A 172 9.21 0.34 -5.30
N TYR A 173 8.37 1.10 -6.02
CA TYR A 173 7.98 2.46 -5.64
C TYR A 173 7.44 2.50 -4.19
N PHE A 174 6.43 1.68 -3.87
CA PHE A 174 5.87 1.66 -2.51
C PHE A 174 6.84 1.13 -1.46
N THR A 175 7.73 0.21 -1.84
CA THR A 175 8.79 -0.29 -0.96
C THR A 175 9.74 0.84 -0.56
N GLU A 176 10.27 1.59 -1.54
CA GLU A 176 11.18 2.71 -1.28
C GLU A 176 10.51 3.86 -0.53
N GLN A 177 9.25 4.18 -0.84
CA GLN A 177 8.47 5.16 -0.06
C GLN A 177 8.23 4.71 1.39
N SER A 178 8.31 3.40 1.64
CA SER A 178 8.10 2.81 2.95
C SER A 178 9.37 2.64 3.77
N ASP A 179 10.57 2.78 3.18
CA ASP A 179 11.82 2.41 3.87
C ASP A 179 12.10 3.28 5.09
N THR A 180 12.01 4.61 4.95
CA THR A 180 12.18 5.54 6.09
C THR A 180 11.14 5.28 7.19
N LEU A 181 9.90 4.96 6.80
CA LEU A 181 8.83 4.67 7.75
C LEU A 181 9.06 3.35 8.47
N ARG A 182 9.50 2.33 7.74
CA ARG A 182 9.80 0.99 8.26
C ARG A 182 10.88 1.05 9.33
N ASP A 183 11.95 1.79 9.10
CA ASP A 183 13.04 1.93 10.06
C ASP A 183 12.57 2.58 11.37
N LEU A 184 11.68 3.59 11.28
CA LEU A 184 11.07 4.23 12.44
C LEU A 184 10.10 3.30 13.17
N LEU A 185 9.28 2.55 12.44
CA LEU A 185 8.28 1.63 13.00
C LEU A 185 8.90 0.40 13.65
N ALA A 186 10.05 -0.05 13.14
CA ALA A 186 10.82 -1.16 13.74
C ALA A 186 11.33 -0.84 15.16
N LEU A 187 11.40 0.43 15.54
CA LEU A 187 11.76 0.87 16.89
C LEU A 187 10.56 0.89 17.86
N HIS A 188 9.36 0.56 17.40
CA HIS A 188 8.10 0.57 18.16
C HIS A 188 7.40 -0.80 18.11
N ASP A 189 6.17 -0.89 18.63
CA ASP A 189 5.35 -2.11 18.69
C ASP A 189 4.94 -2.70 17.31
N TYR A 190 5.39 -2.08 16.21
CA TYR A 190 5.10 -2.48 14.82
C TYR A 190 6.24 -3.24 14.16
N ASN A 191 7.12 -3.89 14.94
CA ASN A 191 8.27 -4.62 14.42
C ASN A 191 7.91 -5.70 13.37
N PHE A 192 6.65 -6.18 13.36
CA PHE A 192 6.11 -7.14 12.41
C PHE A 192 6.22 -6.69 10.96
N VAL A 193 6.21 -5.37 10.70
CA VAL A 193 6.33 -4.82 9.34
C VAL A 193 7.68 -5.13 8.70
N SER A 194 8.70 -5.42 9.51
CA SER A 194 10.05 -5.79 9.09
C SER A 194 10.27 -7.32 9.09
N ASP A 195 9.25 -8.11 9.42
CA ASP A 195 9.34 -9.55 9.50
C ASP A 195 9.01 -10.21 8.13
N PRO A 196 9.95 -10.98 7.54
CA PRO A 196 9.69 -11.68 6.29
C PRO A 196 8.52 -12.68 6.36
N ALA A 197 8.27 -13.27 7.54
CA ALA A 197 7.15 -14.22 7.70
C ALA A 197 5.80 -13.52 7.58
N VAL A 198 5.69 -12.29 8.12
CA VAL A 198 4.48 -11.47 8.01
C VAL A 198 4.30 -10.95 6.58
N ALA A 199 5.39 -10.60 5.89
CA ALA A 199 5.32 -10.27 4.47
C ALA A 199 4.81 -11.43 3.62
N ALA A 200 5.26 -12.67 3.90
CA ALA A 200 4.77 -13.86 3.22
C ALA A 200 3.29 -14.15 3.55
N LEU A 201 2.89 -13.96 4.81
CA LEU A 201 1.48 -14.07 5.23
C LEU A 201 0.60 -13.07 4.49
N ALA A 202 0.98 -11.79 4.44
CA ALA A 202 0.23 -10.76 3.72
C ALA A 202 0.10 -11.09 2.22
N ALA A 203 1.16 -11.60 1.59
CA ALA A 203 1.11 -12.04 0.20
C ALA A 203 0.14 -13.22 -0.01
N GLN A 204 0.19 -14.23 0.87
CA GLN A 204 -0.71 -15.38 0.82
C GLN A 204 -2.18 -14.98 1.01
N LEU A 205 -2.45 -14.08 1.95
CA LEU A 205 -3.79 -13.53 2.16
C LEU A 205 -4.24 -12.69 0.96
N GLY A 206 -3.32 -11.98 0.33
CA GLY A 206 -3.57 -11.23 -0.91
C GLY A 206 -4.04 -12.12 -2.04
N GLU A 207 -3.35 -13.24 -2.30
CA GLU A 207 -3.77 -14.22 -3.31
C GLU A 207 -5.10 -14.87 -2.95
N ARG A 208 -5.31 -15.23 -1.68
CA ARG A 208 -6.52 -15.92 -1.22
C ARG A 208 -7.78 -15.05 -1.31
N PHE A 209 -7.69 -13.78 -0.93
CA PHE A 209 -8.85 -12.88 -0.83
C PHE A 209 -8.93 -11.87 -1.99
N GLY A 210 -7.99 -11.90 -2.94
CA GLY A 210 -7.93 -10.93 -4.03
C GLY A 210 -7.65 -9.51 -3.55
N ILE A 211 -6.80 -9.37 -2.52
CA ILE A 211 -6.45 -8.06 -1.97
C ILE A 211 -5.55 -7.32 -2.97
N VAL A 212 -5.91 -6.08 -3.27
CA VAL A 212 -5.16 -5.21 -4.17
C VAL A 212 -4.56 -4.01 -3.42
N GLU A 213 -5.08 -3.68 -2.25
CA GLU A 213 -4.61 -2.58 -1.39
C GLU A 213 -4.37 -3.06 0.04
N HIS A 214 -3.33 -2.53 0.68
CA HIS A 214 -3.14 -2.70 2.11
C HIS A 214 -2.51 -1.46 2.76
N TYR A 215 -2.81 -1.25 4.03
CA TYR A 215 -2.36 -0.11 4.82
C TYR A 215 -2.09 -0.56 6.25
N LEU A 216 -1.02 -0.04 6.87
CA LEU A 216 -0.79 -0.23 8.29
C LEU A 216 -1.95 0.34 9.11
N TYR A 217 -2.48 -0.47 10.04
CA TYR A 217 -3.58 -0.09 10.92
C TYR A 217 -3.09 0.07 12.37
N PRO A 218 -3.47 1.16 13.07
CA PRO A 218 -2.85 1.53 14.35
C PRO A 218 -3.42 0.83 15.58
N ASN A 219 -4.70 0.44 15.58
CA ASN A 219 -5.28 -0.19 16.76
C ASN A 219 -6.56 -0.97 16.39
N PRO A 220 -6.55 -2.31 16.42
CA PRO A 220 -5.43 -3.19 16.82
C PRO A 220 -4.29 -3.16 15.79
N GLY A 221 -3.09 -3.56 16.22
CA GLY A 221 -1.92 -3.62 15.36
C GLY A 221 -2.15 -4.59 14.19
N GLY A 222 -1.96 -4.12 12.96
CA GLY A 222 -2.27 -4.96 11.81
C GLY A 222 -2.25 -4.29 10.45
N LEU A 223 -2.91 -4.92 9.48
CA LEU A 223 -3.04 -4.43 8.12
C LEU A 223 -4.52 -4.32 7.73
N LEU A 224 -4.94 -3.10 7.38
CA LEU A 224 -6.20 -2.86 6.71
C LEU A 224 -6.05 -3.18 5.23
N MET A 225 -6.84 -4.11 4.72
CA MET A 225 -6.76 -4.65 3.38
C MET A 225 -8.06 -4.44 2.61
N TYR A 226 -7.96 -4.16 1.31
CA TYR A 226 -9.11 -4.05 0.42
C TYR A 226 -8.94 -4.92 -0.83
N ASP A 227 -10.03 -5.56 -1.25
CA ASP A 227 -10.12 -6.13 -2.59
C ASP A 227 -10.50 -5.07 -3.63
N ALA A 228 -10.52 -5.45 -4.91
CA ALA A 228 -10.80 -4.54 -6.02
C ALA A 228 -12.17 -3.87 -5.95
N GLU A 229 -13.16 -4.48 -5.28
CA GLU A 229 -14.50 -3.89 -5.09
C GLU A 229 -14.57 -2.96 -3.87
N GLY A 230 -13.47 -2.84 -3.11
CA GLY A 230 -13.40 -2.01 -1.90
C GLY A 230 -13.98 -2.69 -0.66
N ARG A 231 -14.10 -4.04 -0.65
CA ARG A 231 -14.48 -4.76 0.59
C ARG A 231 -13.29 -4.80 1.53
N ALA A 232 -13.48 -4.22 2.70
CA ALA A 232 -12.44 -4.06 3.69
C ALA A 232 -12.30 -5.31 4.59
N ARG A 233 -11.07 -5.67 4.90
CA ARG A 233 -10.71 -6.72 5.86
C ARG A 233 -9.57 -6.22 6.73
N LEU A 234 -9.59 -6.56 8.01
CA LEU A 234 -8.51 -6.23 8.93
C LEU A 234 -7.78 -7.50 9.30
N LEU A 235 -6.50 -7.60 8.91
CA LEU A 235 -5.59 -8.58 9.50
C LEU A 235 -5.07 -8.00 10.81
N VAL A 236 -5.43 -8.67 11.90
CA VAL A 236 -4.91 -8.36 13.23
C VAL A 236 -3.71 -9.25 13.50
N LEU A 237 -2.64 -8.66 14.01
CA LEU A 237 -1.40 -9.33 14.38
C LEU A 237 -1.10 -9.00 15.84
N GLU A 238 -1.04 -10.03 16.67
CA GLU A 238 -0.69 -9.91 18.08
C GLU A 238 0.57 -10.70 18.39
N THR A 239 1.35 -10.17 19.33
CA THR A 239 2.50 -10.88 19.88
C THR A 239 2.07 -11.73 21.06
N GLU A 240 2.99 -12.56 21.52
CA GLU A 240 2.88 -13.27 22.79
C GLU A 240 2.52 -12.34 23.98
N GLU A 241 3.14 -11.16 24.02
CA GLU A 241 2.91 -10.15 25.07
C GLU A 241 1.53 -9.47 24.92
N GLY A 242 1.10 -9.20 23.68
CA GLY A 242 -0.25 -8.69 23.40
C GLY A 242 -1.33 -9.68 23.81
N MET A 243 -1.16 -10.96 23.48
CA MET A 243 -2.04 -12.04 23.94
C MET A 243 -2.11 -12.15 25.46
N HIS A 244 -0.98 -12.00 26.15
CA HIS A 244 -0.95 -11.97 27.61
C HIS A 244 -1.74 -10.77 28.16
N SER A 245 -1.54 -9.59 27.59
CA SER A 245 -2.26 -8.37 27.96
C SER A 245 -3.78 -8.53 27.79
N HIS A 246 -4.23 -9.17 26.69
CA HIS A 246 -5.64 -9.50 26.48
C HIS A 246 -6.20 -10.43 27.56
N LEU A 247 -5.43 -11.42 28.00
CA LEU A 247 -5.83 -12.33 29.07
C LEU A 247 -5.93 -11.61 30.43
N GLU A 248 -4.98 -10.75 30.76
CA GLU A 248 -5.02 -9.95 31.99
C GLU A 248 -6.22 -9.02 32.01
N MET A 249 -6.44 -8.27 30.91
CA MET A 249 -7.63 -7.41 30.77
C MET A 249 -8.93 -8.20 30.89
N ALA A 250 -9.00 -9.39 30.30
CA ALA A 250 -10.18 -10.24 30.41
C ALA A 250 -10.45 -10.70 31.85
N ARG A 251 -9.39 -11.03 32.61
CA ARG A 251 -9.52 -11.41 34.03
C ARG A 251 -9.98 -10.25 34.89
N ASP A 252 -9.44 -9.06 34.64
CA ASP A 252 -9.78 -7.85 35.39
C ASP A 252 -11.23 -7.37 35.15
N ASN A 253 -11.81 -7.71 33.99
CA ASN A 253 -13.19 -7.36 33.62
C ASN A 253 -14.21 -8.49 33.86
N ASP A 254 -13.85 -9.51 34.64
CA ASP A 254 -14.70 -10.67 34.96
C ASP A 254 -15.28 -11.35 33.70
N ALA A 255 -14.45 -11.48 32.66
CA ALA A 255 -14.86 -12.08 31.39
C ALA A 255 -15.43 -13.50 31.58
N PRO A 256 -16.34 -13.94 30.68
CA PRO A 256 -16.91 -15.28 30.74
C PRO A 256 -15.83 -16.38 30.80
N PRO A 257 -15.98 -17.44 31.63
CA PRO A 257 -14.96 -18.49 31.76
C PRO A 257 -14.57 -19.16 30.45
N SER A 258 -15.50 -19.27 29.49
CA SER A 258 -15.22 -19.80 28.15
C SER A 258 -14.31 -18.90 27.32
N LEU A 259 -14.42 -17.58 27.48
CA LEU A 259 -13.56 -16.61 26.79
C LEU A 259 -12.16 -16.63 27.42
N LEU A 260 -12.07 -16.69 28.75
CA LEU A 260 -10.80 -16.83 29.46
C LEU A 260 -10.04 -18.10 29.05
N ALA A 261 -10.73 -19.25 29.01
CA ALA A 261 -10.12 -20.51 28.58
C ALA A 261 -9.59 -20.42 27.14
N ALA A 262 -10.35 -19.81 26.22
CA ALA A 262 -9.94 -19.66 24.83
C ALA A 262 -8.74 -18.70 24.66
N LEU A 263 -8.66 -17.63 25.46
CA LEU A 263 -7.49 -16.73 25.50
C LEU A 263 -6.27 -17.41 26.12
N GLU A 264 -6.45 -18.21 27.18
CA GLU A 264 -5.39 -19.01 27.80
C GLU A 264 -4.79 -20.03 26.82
N GLU A 265 -5.64 -20.67 26.02
CA GLU A 265 -5.24 -21.60 24.95
C GLU A 265 -4.72 -20.90 23.68
N ARG A 266 -4.89 -19.57 23.59
CA ARG A 266 -4.46 -18.73 22.45
C ARG A 266 -5.06 -19.16 21.12
N CYS A 267 -6.28 -19.70 21.19
CA CYS A 267 -6.99 -20.20 20.02
C CYS A 267 -7.91 -19.15 19.38
N ILE A 268 -8.01 -17.96 19.98
CA ILE A 268 -8.81 -16.84 19.48
C ILE A 268 -8.03 -15.52 19.57
N LEU A 269 -8.35 -14.61 18.66
CA LEU A 269 -7.96 -13.21 18.73
C LEU A 269 -9.21 -12.34 18.93
N PRO A 270 -9.25 -11.53 19.98
CA PRO A 270 -10.32 -10.58 20.21
C PRO A 270 -10.07 -9.27 19.45
N TRP A 271 -11.12 -8.72 18.86
CA TRP A 271 -11.14 -7.33 18.42
C TRP A 271 -12.50 -6.69 18.80
N PHE A 272 -12.45 -5.86 19.84
CA PHE A 272 -13.61 -5.10 20.34
C PHE A 272 -13.52 -3.66 19.86
N ARG A 273 -14.63 -3.08 19.40
CA ARG A 273 -14.69 -1.68 18.93
C ARG A 273 -14.98 -0.76 20.10
N GLU A 274 -14.74 0.54 19.92
CA GLU A 274 -15.08 1.53 20.93
C GLU A 274 -16.59 1.48 21.26
N GLY A 275 -16.92 1.28 22.54
CA GLY A 275 -18.29 1.11 23.00
C GLY A 275 -18.77 -0.34 23.12
N ASP A 276 -18.00 -1.32 22.63
CA ASP A 276 -18.30 -2.76 22.76
C ASP A 276 -17.93 -3.31 24.15
N GLY A 277 -17.96 -2.51 25.22
CA GLY A 277 -17.85 -2.97 26.61
C GLY A 277 -16.58 -3.76 27.01
N MET A 278 -15.60 -3.93 26.12
CA MET A 278 -14.26 -4.54 26.32
C MET A 278 -14.20 -5.65 27.37
N TYR A 279 -14.37 -6.91 26.95
CA TYR A 279 -14.29 -8.10 27.82
C TYR A 279 -15.32 -8.18 28.97
N SER A 280 -16.31 -7.29 29.04
CA SER A 280 -17.35 -7.33 30.07
C SER A 280 -18.10 -8.67 30.12
N ASN A 281 -18.48 -9.09 31.33
CA ASN A 281 -19.36 -10.23 31.55
C ASN A 281 -20.76 -10.07 30.89
N ASP A 282 -21.16 -8.82 30.58
CA ASP A 282 -22.44 -8.52 29.92
C ASP A 282 -22.57 -9.18 28.54
N PHE A 283 -21.46 -9.58 27.92
CA PHE A 283 -21.45 -10.29 26.64
C PHE A 283 -21.95 -11.73 26.72
N GLY A 284 -22.00 -12.36 27.90
CA GLY A 284 -22.48 -13.73 28.07
C GLY A 284 -21.82 -14.70 27.07
N GLY A 285 -22.59 -15.32 26.16
CA GLY A 285 -22.07 -16.18 25.08
C GLY A 285 -21.84 -15.48 23.73
N ALA A 286 -22.06 -14.17 23.63
CA ALA A 286 -21.96 -13.42 22.38
C ALA A 286 -20.54 -12.93 22.06
N TRP A 287 -19.56 -13.19 22.93
CA TRP A 287 -18.17 -12.81 22.72
C TRP A 287 -17.55 -13.39 21.43
N HIS A 288 -18.07 -14.53 20.96
CA HIS A 288 -17.68 -15.14 19.67
C HIS A 288 -17.86 -14.20 18.47
N LYS A 289 -18.72 -13.18 18.55
CA LYS A 289 -18.91 -12.22 17.44
C LYS A 289 -17.76 -11.22 17.30
N PHE A 290 -16.97 -11.06 18.36
CA PHE A 290 -15.86 -10.11 18.44
C PHE A 290 -14.51 -10.82 18.40
N CYS A 291 -14.51 -12.15 18.21
CA CYS A 291 -13.30 -12.96 18.23
C CYS A 291 -13.24 -13.81 16.97
N GLU A 292 -12.05 -13.91 16.41
CA GLU A 292 -11.78 -14.81 15.28
C GLU A 292 -10.78 -15.90 15.70
N PRO A 293 -10.81 -17.10 15.10
CA PRO A 293 -9.84 -18.15 15.39
C PRO A 293 -8.41 -17.66 15.10
N ALA A 294 -7.56 -17.72 16.13
CA ALA A 294 -6.17 -17.33 16.01
C ALA A 294 -5.38 -18.41 15.25
N GLN A 295 -4.55 -17.96 14.33
CA GLN A 295 -3.57 -18.79 13.63
C GLN A 295 -2.16 -18.33 13.99
N LEU A 296 -1.20 -19.25 13.90
CA LEU A 296 0.19 -18.99 14.22
C LEU A 296 0.96 -18.57 12.97
N CYS A 297 1.82 -17.58 13.11
CA CYS A 297 2.87 -17.23 12.16
C CYS A 297 4.21 -17.21 12.89
N GLN A 298 5.11 -18.12 12.53
CA GLN A 298 6.46 -18.20 13.10
C GLN A 298 7.41 -17.34 12.28
N GLY A 299 7.74 -16.14 12.79
CA GLY A 299 8.71 -15.23 12.22
C GLY A 299 9.95 -15.08 13.08
N ARG A 300 10.47 -13.85 13.18
CA ARG A 300 11.50 -13.47 14.16
C ARG A 300 11.01 -13.61 15.61
N GLN A 301 9.69 -13.53 15.77
CA GLN A 301 8.96 -13.90 16.98
C GLN A 301 7.67 -14.63 16.57
N THR A 302 6.97 -15.20 17.54
CA THR A 302 5.67 -15.82 17.31
C THR A 302 4.60 -14.75 17.25
N TYR A 303 3.85 -14.73 16.14
CA TYR A 303 2.67 -13.90 15.98
C TYR A 303 1.42 -14.77 15.97
N TYR A 304 0.38 -14.28 16.61
CA TYR A 304 -0.99 -14.77 16.49
C TYR A 304 -1.71 -13.85 15.52
N TRP A 305 -2.43 -14.40 14.56
CA TRP A 305 -3.11 -13.60 13.56
C TRP A 305 -4.51 -14.11 13.23
N ALA A 306 -5.38 -13.19 12.88
CA ALA A 306 -6.74 -13.46 12.43
C ALA A 306 -7.19 -12.37 11.44
N VAL A 307 -8.15 -12.72 10.58
CA VAL A 307 -8.70 -11.79 9.58
C VAL A 307 -10.15 -11.52 9.93
N PHE A 308 -10.48 -10.25 10.16
CA PHE A 308 -11.81 -9.77 10.45
C PHE A 308 -12.41 -9.14 9.21
N GLU A 309 -13.64 -9.50 8.87
CA GLU A 309 -14.39 -8.80 7.84
C GLU A 309 -14.99 -7.51 8.40
N LEU A 310 -14.78 -6.39 7.71
CA LEU A 310 -15.27 -5.09 8.14
C LEU A 310 -16.63 -4.81 7.47
N ALA A 311 -17.63 -4.58 8.30
CA ALA A 311 -18.94 -4.12 7.90
C ALA A 311 -18.95 -2.61 7.59
N PRO A 312 -19.92 -2.13 6.80
CA PRO A 312 -20.12 -0.69 6.60
C PRO A 312 -20.37 0.02 7.95
N GLY A 313 -19.51 0.99 8.29
CA GLY A 313 -19.57 1.73 9.55
C GLY A 313 -18.45 1.40 10.54
N ASP A 314 -17.67 0.34 10.28
CA ASP A 314 -16.52 -0.03 11.14
C ASP A 314 -15.30 0.85 10.92
N LEU A 315 -15.25 1.49 9.75
CA LEU A 315 -14.25 2.48 9.38
C LEU A 315 -14.89 3.87 9.40
N PRO A 316 -14.11 4.92 9.71
CA PRO A 316 -14.62 6.28 9.83
C PRO A 316 -15.17 6.82 8.51
N GLU A 317 -14.61 6.40 7.39
CA GLU A 317 -14.99 6.83 6.05
C GLU A 317 -15.10 5.61 5.10
N ARG A 318 -15.84 5.77 4.01
CA ARG A 318 -15.99 4.73 2.99
C ARG A 318 -14.91 4.87 1.93
N ALA A 319 -14.08 3.84 1.76
CA ALA A 319 -13.13 3.78 0.66
C ALA A 319 -13.84 3.51 -0.68
N VAL A 320 -13.37 4.19 -1.74
CA VAL A 320 -13.78 3.90 -3.13
C VAL A 320 -12.97 2.70 -3.63
N GLY A 321 -13.63 1.67 -4.16
CA GLY A 321 -12.97 0.49 -4.70
C GLY A 321 -12.24 0.75 -6.02
N PHE A 322 -11.15 0.05 -6.27
CA PHE A 322 -10.34 0.20 -7.48
C PHE A 322 -11.11 -0.12 -8.77
N ALA A 323 -11.98 -1.14 -8.76
CA ALA A 323 -12.81 -1.50 -9.89
C ALA A 323 -13.78 -0.37 -10.29
N GLN A 324 -14.26 0.41 -9.31
CA GLN A 324 -15.07 1.60 -9.60
C GLN A 324 -14.22 2.69 -10.27
N PHE A 325 -13.02 2.94 -9.74
CA PHE A 325 -12.09 3.91 -10.32
C PHE A 325 -11.75 3.57 -11.78
N LEU A 326 -11.46 2.30 -12.10
CA LEU A 326 -11.20 1.86 -13.47
C LEU A 326 -12.39 2.12 -14.40
N ARG A 327 -13.62 1.83 -13.97
CA ARG A 327 -14.83 2.08 -14.78
C ARG A 327 -15.02 3.57 -15.10
N GLU A 328 -14.75 4.44 -14.13
CA GLU A 328 -14.89 5.89 -14.29
C GLU A 328 -13.82 6.47 -15.23
N HIS A 329 -12.57 5.99 -15.14
CA HIS A 329 -11.43 6.57 -15.87
C HIS A 329 -11.14 5.90 -17.22
N GLN A 330 -11.52 4.63 -17.42
CA GLN A 330 -11.47 4.01 -18.74
C GLN A 330 -12.50 4.63 -19.70
N ALA A 331 -13.64 5.10 -19.18
CA ALA A 331 -14.66 5.79 -19.97
C ALA A 331 -14.21 7.16 -20.51
N GLU A 332 -13.23 7.80 -19.88
CA GLU A 332 -12.69 9.10 -20.31
C GLU A 332 -11.58 8.99 -21.36
N THR A 333 -11.06 7.78 -21.60
CA THR A 333 -9.90 7.53 -22.46
C THR A 333 -10.28 6.98 -23.86
N VAL A 334 -11.57 6.71 -24.10
CA VAL A 334 -12.12 6.19 -25.38
C VAL A 334 -12.59 7.30 -26.32
#